data_AF-A0A959S9A0-F1
#
_entry.id   AF-A0A959S9A0-F1
#
_cell.length_a   1.000
_cell.length_b   1.000
_cell.length_c   1.000
_cell.angle_alpha   90.00
_cell.angle_beta   90.00
_cell.angle_gamma   90.00
#
_symmetry.space_group_name_H-M   'P 1'
#
loop_
_entity.id
_entity.type
_entity.pdbx_description
1 polymer ?
#
loop_
_entity_poly.entity_id
_entity_poly.type
_entity_poly.pdbx_seq_one_letter_code
_entity_poly.pdbx_strand_id
1 'polypeptide(L)' 'MDIFDLSGERVGVHTVAVQDGFVNTVVALDGDLAAGMYLVSITAGDRVHTMRLVVQP' A
#
# COMPACT_ATOMS: atom_id res chain seq x y z
N MET A 1 -3.66 -2.60 4.35
CA MET A 1 -2.66 -1.82 3.59
C MET A 1 -3.36 -0.55 3.17
N ASP A 2 -2.79 0.59 3.52
CA ASP A 2 -3.33 1.91 3.21
C ASP A 2 -2.29 2.65 2.36
N ILE A 3 -2.77 3.36 1.35
CA ILE A 3 -1.94 4.15 0.43
C ILE A 3 -2.35 5.61 0.59
N PHE A 4 -1.37 6.45 0.84
CA PHE A 4 -1.54 7.88 1.02
C PHE A 4 -0.76 8.65 -0.03
N ASP A 5 -1.34 9.72 -0.54
CA ASP A 5 -0.59 10.70 -1.33
C ASP A 5 0.33 11.56 -0.42
N LEU A 6 1.06 12.51 -1.01
CA LEU A 6 1.94 13.41 -0.24
C LEU A 6 1.19 14.48 0.56
N SER A 7 -0.11 14.69 0.32
CA SER A 7 -0.94 15.57 1.14
C SER A 7 -1.42 14.89 2.42
N GLY A 8 -1.31 13.56 2.48
CA GLY A 8 -1.79 12.71 3.58
C GLY A 8 -3.20 12.17 3.34
N GLU A 9 -3.79 12.40 2.17
CA GLU A 9 -5.07 11.82 1.78
C GLU A 9 -4.90 10.33 1.50
N ARG A 10 -5.82 9.50 2.03
CA ARG A 10 -5.83 8.07 1.74
C ARG A 10 -6.49 7.82 0.38
N VAL A 11 -5.68 7.43 -0.59
CA VAL A 11 -6.09 7.19 -1.99
C VAL A 11 -6.35 5.73 -2.32
N GLY A 12 -5.99 4.80 -1.42
CA GLY A 12 -6.22 3.36 -1.64
C GLY A 12 -6.22 2.56 -0.35
N VAL A 13 -6.97 1.45 -0.35
CA VAL A 13 -7.02 0.49 0.76
C VAL A 13 -7.13 -0.93 0.22
N HIS A 14 -6.26 -1.80 0.71
CA HIS A 14 -6.29 -3.24 0.40
C HIS A 14 -6.19 -4.07 1.67
N THR A 15 -7.06 -5.07 1.78
CA THR A 15 -6.99 -6.09 2.82
C THR A 15 -6.49 -7.38 2.18
N VAL A 16 -5.40 -7.90 2.71
CA VAL A 16 -4.78 -9.14 2.22
C VAL A 16 -4.84 -10.17 3.34
N ALA A 17 -5.35 -11.35 3.03
CA ALA A 17 -5.35 -12.47 3.98
C ALA A 17 -3.92 -12.97 4.21
N VAL A 18 -3.59 -13.24 5.48
CA VAL A 18 -2.31 -13.83 5.86
C VAL A 18 -2.41 -15.35 5.78
N GLN A 19 -1.38 -16.01 5.23
CA GLN A 19 -1.28 -17.47 5.22
C GLN A 19 -0.01 -17.89 5.95
N ASP A 20 -0.16 -18.67 7.02
CA ASP A 20 0.94 -19.22 7.83
C ASP A 20 1.97 -18.18 8.32
N GLY A 21 1.48 -16.96 8.63
CA GLY A 21 2.33 -15.85 9.09
C GLY A 21 3.10 -15.12 7.99
N PHE A 22 2.90 -15.51 6.73
CA PHE A 22 3.49 -14.85 5.57
C PHE A 22 2.42 -14.20 4.69
N VAL A 23 2.83 -13.14 3.99
CA VAL A 23 2.05 -12.52 2.93
C VAL A 23 2.97 -12.40 1.72
N ASN A 24 2.59 -13.03 0.62
CA ASN A 24 3.19 -12.85 -0.69
C ASN A 24 2.05 -12.76 -1.69
N THR A 25 1.77 -11.54 -2.16
CA THR A 25 0.69 -11.29 -3.11
C THR A 25 1.08 -10.16 -4.05
N VAL A 26 0.49 -10.18 -5.24
CA VAL A 26 0.49 -9.04 -6.15
C VAL A 26 -0.76 -8.21 -5.83
N VAL A 27 -0.56 -6.95 -5.46
CA VAL A 27 -1.65 -5.98 -5.28
C VAL A 27 -1.76 -5.17 -6.56
N ALA A 28 -2.92 -5.25 -7.22
CA ALA A 28 -3.22 -4.35 -8.32
C ALA A 28 -3.53 -2.97 -7.72
N LEU A 29 -2.76 -1.97 -8.15
CA LEU A 29 -2.98 -0.57 -7.81
C LEU A 29 -3.91 0.01 -8.86
N ASP A 30 -5.16 -0.48 -8.87
CA ASP A 30 -6.19 -0.36 -9.92
C ASP A 30 -6.17 0.90 -10.79
N GLY A 31 -5.20 1.08 -11.69
CA GLY A 31 -5.07 2.15 -12.71
C GLY A 31 -5.16 3.62 -12.26
N ASP A 32 -5.57 3.90 -11.03
CA ASP A 32 -6.07 5.19 -10.56
C ASP A 32 -4.98 6.02 -9.89
N LEU A 33 -3.82 5.43 -9.61
CA LEU A 33 -2.68 6.18 -9.08
C LEU A 33 -1.99 6.91 -10.22
N ALA A 34 -2.10 8.24 -10.21
CA ALA A 34 -1.31 9.10 -11.06
C ALA A 34 0.20 8.89 -10.83
N ALA A 35 1.01 9.24 -11.83
CA ALA A 35 2.46 9.27 -11.67
C ALA A 35 2.83 10.20 -10.49
N GLY A 36 3.65 9.70 -9.57
CA GLY A 36 3.92 10.40 -8.32
C GLY A 36 4.52 9.53 -7.23
N MET A 37 4.56 10.09 -6.03
CA MET A 37 5.07 9.43 -4.84
C MET A 37 3.95 9.25 -3.82
N TYR A 38 3.95 8.08 -3.19
CA TYR A 38 2.95 7.67 -2.21
C TYR A 38 3.63 7.05 -1.00
N LEU A 39 2.96 7.16 0.15
CA LEU A 39 3.30 6.41 1.35
C LEU A 39 2.38 5.21 1.46
N VAL A 40 2.96 4.04 1.64
CA VAL A 40 2.23 2.79 1.87
C VAL A 40 2.43 2.40 3.33
N SER A 41 1.33 2.22 4.04
CA SER A 41 1.32 1.65 5.39
C SER A 41 0.76 0.23 5.35
N ILE A 42 1.54 -0.73 5.85
CA ILE A 42 1.16 -2.13 5.94
C ILE A 42 1.07 -2.52 7.41
N THR A 43 -0.15 -2.80 7.86
CA THR A 43 -0.39 -3.40 9.18
C THR A 43 -0.48 -4.91 9.05
N ALA A 44 0.43 -5.62 9.74
CA ALA A 44 0.47 -7.08 9.81
C ALA A 44 0.49 -7.52 11.27
N GLY A 45 -0.68 -7.89 11.81
CA GLY A 45 -0.83 -8.16 13.23
C GLY A 45 -0.56 -6.90 14.06
N ASP A 46 0.44 -6.96 14.94
CA ASP A 46 0.90 -5.86 15.80
C ASP A 46 2.02 -5.01 15.18
N ARG A 47 2.47 -5.34 13.96
CA ARG A 47 3.52 -4.61 13.25
C ARG A 47 2.96 -3.66 12.21
N VAL A 48 3.58 -2.49 12.11
CA VAL A 48 3.32 -1.51 11.06
C VAL A 48 4.61 -1.27 10.28
N HIS A 49 4.54 -1.40 8.96
CA HIS A 49 5.63 -1.09 8.04
C HIS A 49 5.21 0.05 7.13
N THR A 50 6.00 1.13 7.12
CA THR A 50 5.79 2.25 6.22
C THR A 50 6.83 2.22 5.10
N MET A 51 6.37 2.34 3.85
CA MET A 51 7.20 2.23 2.65
C MET A 51 6.89 3.38 1.69
N ARG A 52 7.87 3.74 0.85
CA ARG A 52 7.69 4.71 -0.24
C ARG A 52 7.40 3.97 -1.54
N LEU A 53 6.27 4.27 -2.17
CA LEU A 53 5.92 3.83 -3.51
C LEU A 53 6.11 4.99 -4.49
N VAL A 54 6.73 4.72 -5.64
CA VAL A 54 6.86 5.69 -6.74
C VAL A 54 6.21 5.07 -7.97
N VAL A 55 5.23 5.77 -8.54
CA VAL A 55 4.57 5.41 -9.80
C VAL A 55 5.15 6.28 -10.90
N GLN A 56 5.67 5.67 -11.96
CA GLN A 56 6.26 6.37 -13.11
C GLN A 56 5.42 6.08 -14.36
N PRO A 57 5.36 7.02 -15.33
CA PRO A 57 4.74 6.79 -16.64
C PRO A 57 5.45 5.70 -17.45
#